data_AF-A0A0G0WZF5-F1
#
_entry.id   AF-A0A0G0WZF5-F1
#
_cell.length_a   1.000
_cell.length_b   1.000
_cell.length_c   1.000
_cell.angle_alpha   90.00
_cell.angle_beta   90.00
_cell.angle_gamma   90.00
#
_symmetry.space_group_name_H-M   'P 1'
#
loop_
_entity.id
_entity.type
_entity.pdbx_description
1 polymer ?
#
loop_
_entity_poly.entity_id
_entity_poly.type
_entity_poly.pdbx_seq_one_letter_code
_entity_poly.pdbx_strand_id
1 'polypeptide(L)'
;LPITERQAHAYRVSYYEQGSSPGLDATVYSPSPDLKFVNDTPGYILIEATADTKNYSLVFEIYGTGDGRVASITKPVVTGVVAPPEDLYQDDPSLPSGTIKQIDYKAWGAKVTFNYVVTRDGQEIINKTFLSNYKPWQAVYLRGTGPSQ
;
A
#
# COMPACT_ATOMS: atom_id res chain seq x y z
N LEU A 1 -2.93 -10.15 15.75
CA LEU A 1 -4.23 -10.76 15.42
C LEU A 1 -4.14 -11.46 14.07
N PRO A 2 -4.89 -12.54 13.82
CA PRO A 2 -4.96 -13.17 12.50
C PRO A 2 -5.48 -12.18 11.45
N ILE A 3 -4.65 -11.83 10.47
CA ILE A 3 -5.03 -11.01 9.31
C ILE A 3 -5.61 -11.95 8.25
N THR A 4 -6.91 -11.82 7.97
CA THR A 4 -7.67 -12.68 7.05
C THR A 4 -7.67 -12.14 5.63
N GLU A 5 -7.67 -10.81 5.47
CA GLU A 5 -7.60 -10.16 4.15
C GLU A 5 -6.58 -9.04 4.18
N ARG A 6 -5.69 -9.02 3.20
CA ARG A 6 -4.71 -7.98 3.00
C ARG A 6 -4.31 -7.97 1.53
N GLN A 7 -4.47 -6.83 0.87
CA GLN A 7 -4.00 -6.62 -0.49
C GLN A 7 -3.17 -5.33 -0.56
N ALA A 8 -1.99 -5.38 -1.17
CA ALA A 8 -1.19 -4.19 -1.45
C ALA A 8 -1.71 -3.45 -2.69
N HIS A 9 -1.28 -2.21 -2.88
CA HIS A 9 -1.56 -1.48 -4.12
C HIS A 9 -1.00 -2.21 -5.36
N ALA A 10 -1.57 -1.94 -6.53
CA ALA A 10 -1.14 -2.56 -7.79
C ALA A 10 0.26 -2.13 -8.23
N TYR A 11 0.73 -0.96 -7.78
CA TYR A 11 2.04 -0.40 -8.04
C TYR A 11 2.57 0.30 -6.77
N ARG A 12 3.87 0.57 -6.73
CA ARG A 12 4.50 1.23 -5.57
C ARG A 12 4.10 2.69 -5.51
N VAL A 13 3.50 3.09 -4.40
CA VAL A 13 3.21 4.50 -4.10
C VAL A 13 4.28 4.99 -3.14
N SER A 14 5.19 5.84 -3.63
CA SER A 14 6.38 6.28 -2.90
C SER A 14 6.07 6.91 -1.54
N TYR A 15 4.89 7.52 -1.39
CA TYR A 15 4.43 8.10 -0.12
C TYR A 15 4.37 7.09 1.03
N TYR A 16 3.94 5.84 0.79
CA TYR A 16 3.87 4.81 1.85
C TYR A 16 5.22 4.22 2.25
N GLU A 17 6.27 4.57 1.53
CA GLU A 17 7.64 4.11 1.78
C GLU A 17 8.49 5.19 2.48
N GLN A 18 7.87 6.31 2.84
CA GLN A 18 8.51 7.37 3.63
C GLN A 18 8.57 6.93 5.09
N GLY A 19 9.74 6.45 5.52
CA GLY A 19 9.93 5.94 6.90
C GLY A 19 9.46 4.49 7.11
N SER A 20 9.09 3.78 6.03
CA SER A 20 8.71 2.37 6.05
C SER A 20 9.37 1.62 4.90
N SER A 21 9.62 0.32 5.09
CA SER A 21 10.08 -0.54 3.99
C SER A 21 8.93 -0.77 2.99
N PRO A 22 9.24 -0.96 1.69
CA PRO A 22 8.22 -1.33 0.71
C PRO A 22 7.53 -2.64 1.10
N GLY A 23 6.33 -2.87 0.57
CA GLY A 23 5.61 -4.14 0.79
C GLY A 23 4.58 -4.12 1.91
N LEU A 24 4.59 -3.14 2.81
CA LEU A 24 3.77 -3.15 4.03
C LEU A 24 2.38 -2.50 3.87
N ASP A 25 2.15 -1.75 2.78
CA ASP A 25 0.90 -1.02 2.52
C ASP A 25 -0.29 -1.93 2.23
N ALA A 26 -1.48 -1.60 2.75
CA ALA A 26 -2.75 -2.23 2.36
C ALA A 26 -3.61 -1.21 1.60
N THR A 27 -4.20 -1.62 0.48
CA THR A 27 -5.17 -0.80 -0.25
C THR A 27 -6.58 -1.07 0.29
N VAL A 28 -7.39 -0.02 0.38
CA VAL A 28 -8.80 -0.08 0.77
C VAL A 28 -9.60 0.70 -0.26
N TYR A 29 -10.64 0.09 -0.82
CA TYR A 29 -11.55 0.73 -1.76
C TYR A 29 -12.95 0.15 -1.55
N SER A 30 -13.98 0.99 -1.44
CA SER A 30 -15.34 0.48 -1.23
C SER A 30 -15.91 -0.10 -2.53
N PRO A 31 -16.49 -1.32 -2.52
CA PRO A 31 -16.72 -2.21 -1.37
C PRO A 31 -15.57 -3.21 -1.08
N SER A 32 -14.61 -3.34 -1.99
CA SER A 32 -13.37 -4.13 -1.83
C SER A 32 -12.29 -3.60 -2.77
N PRO A 33 -10.98 -3.79 -2.49
CA PRO A 33 -10.37 -4.54 -1.38
C PRO A 33 -10.45 -3.87 -0.01
N ASP A 34 -10.18 -4.62 1.08
CA ASP A 34 -10.12 -4.12 2.45
C ASP A 34 -9.02 -4.83 3.28
N LEU A 35 -8.67 -4.28 4.45
CA LEU A 35 -7.80 -4.92 5.44
C LEU A 35 -8.65 -5.53 6.55
N LYS A 36 -8.69 -6.87 6.62
CA LYS A 36 -9.50 -7.60 7.60
C LYS A 36 -8.64 -8.42 8.53
N PHE A 37 -9.03 -8.44 9.80
CA PHE A 37 -8.43 -9.27 10.83
C PHE A 37 -9.50 -9.77 11.80
N VAL A 38 -9.20 -10.86 12.50
CA VAL A 38 -10.08 -11.45 13.52
C VAL A 38 -9.51 -11.15 14.90
N ASN A 39 -10.34 -10.64 15.81
CA ASN A 39 -9.97 -10.59 17.22
C ASN A 39 -10.10 -12.00 17.82
N ASP A 40 -8.97 -12.71 17.91
CA ASP A 40 -8.85 -14.03 18.55
C ASP A 40 -8.33 -13.94 20.00
N THR A 41 -8.37 -12.75 20.61
CA THR A 41 -8.04 -12.57 22.03
C THR A 41 -9.29 -12.85 22.89
N PRO A 42 -9.12 -13.17 24.19
CA PRO A 42 -10.26 -13.32 25.10
C PRO A 42 -11.00 -12.00 25.40
N GLY A 43 -10.38 -10.85 25.11
CA GLY A 43 -10.88 -9.52 25.45
C GLY A 43 -11.42 -8.77 24.24
N TYR A 44 -12.12 -7.66 24.50
CA TYR A 44 -12.46 -6.69 23.46
C TYR A 44 -11.21 -5.93 23.01
N ILE A 45 -11.27 -5.41 21.78
CA ILE A 45 -10.31 -4.44 21.28
C ILE A 45 -10.98 -3.06 21.22
N LEU A 46 -10.21 -2.03 21.54
CA LEU A 46 -10.58 -0.64 21.30
C LEU A 46 -9.89 -0.20 20.01
N ILE A 47 -10.66 0.42 19.11
CA ILE A 47 -10.13 1.06 17.91
C ILE A 47 -10.39 2.55 18.07
N GLU A 48 -9.32 3.33 18.16
CA GLU A 48 -9.36 4.78 18.25
C GLU A 48 -8.87 5.37 16.92
N ALA A 49 -9.58 6.39 16.43
CA ALA A 49 -9.27 7.04 15.17
C ALA A 49 -8.99 8.53 15.41
N THR A 50 -7.81 8.99 14.97
CA THR A 50 -7.41 10.39 15.05
C THR A 50 -7.24 10.94 13.64
N ALA A 51 -8.05 11.95 13.30
CA ALA A 51 -7.97 12.65 12.02
C ALA A 51 -7.26 14.00 12.21
N ASP A 52 -6.18 14.23 11.45
CA ASP A 52 -5.52 15.52 11.32
C ASP A 52 -5.75 16.07 9.92
N THR A 53 -6.75 16.93 9.79
CA THR A 53 -7.14 17.52 8.51
C THR A 53 -6.14 18.56 8.01
N LYS A 54 -5.27 19.09 8.88
CA LYS A 54 -4.24 20.06 8.48
C LYS A 54 -3.08 19.35 7.76
N ASN A 55 -2.72 18.17 8.23
CA ASN A 55 -1.65 17.36 7.66
C ASN A 55 -2.16 16.23 6.74
N TYR A 56 -3.47 16.17 6.49
CA TYR A 56 -4.13 15.15 5.67
C TYR A 56 -3.81 13.72 6.11
N SER A 57 -3.83 13.46 7.42
CA SER A 57 -3.57 12.13 7.97
C SER A 57 -4.75 11.60 8.79
N LEU A 58 -4.91 10.28 8.76
CA LEU A 58 -5.86 9.53 9.57
C LEU A 58 -5.12 8.34 10.17
N VAL A 59 -5.06 8.28 11.49
CA VAL A 59 -4.36 7.23 12.23
C VAL A 59 -5.39 6.41 13.00
N PHE A 60 -5.30 5.09 12.89
CA PHE A 60 -6.05 4.16 13.71
C PHE A 60 -5.10 3.50 14.70
N GLU A 61 -5.39 3.65 15.98
CA GLU A 61 -4.70 2.96 17.07
C GLU A 61 -5.59 1.83 17.58
N ILE A 62 -5.00 0.65 17.71
CA ILE A 62 -5.73 -0.56 18.12
C ILE A 62 -5.15 -1.04 19.44
N TYR A 63 -5.95 -0.97 20.49
CA TYR A 63 -5.60 -1.40 21.83
C TYR A 63 -6.38 -2.65 22.21
N GLY A 64 -5.78 -3.49 23.05
CA GLY A 64 -6.43 -4.68 23.59
C GLY A 64 -5.79 -5.09 24.90
N THR A 65 -6.50 -5.90 25.68
CA THR A 65 -5.94 -6.51 26.89
C THR A 65 -4.82 -7.48 26.49
N GLY A 66 -3.63 -7.30 27.08
CA GLY A 66 -2.49 -8.18 26.80
C GLY A 66 -2.77 -9.62 27.19
N ASP A 67 -2.54 -10.56 26.28
CA ASP A 67 -2.69 -12.01 26.50
C ASP A 67 -1.36 -12.77 26.36
N GLY A 68 -0.24 -12.06 26.59
CA GLY A 68 1.12 -12.61 26.51
C GLY A 68 1.67 -12.77 25.09
N ARG A 69 0.90 -12.45 24.04
CA ARG A 69 1.41 -12.54 22.67
C ARG A 69 2.42 -11.44 22.34
N VAL A 70 3.40 -11.77 21.52
CA VAL A 70 4.37 -10.82 20.94
C VAL A 70 4.31 -10.96 19.42
N ALA A 71 4.11 -9.84 18.73
CA ALA A 71 4.05 -9.79 17.27
C ALA A 71 5.32 -9.17 16.70
N SER A 72 5.81 -9.72 15.60
CA SER A 72 6.95 -9.18 14.86
C SER A 72 6.76 -9.37 13.35
N ILE A 73 7.51 -8.58 12.59
CA ILE A 73 7.66 -8.78 11.14
C ILE A 73 9.14 -8.93 10.81
N THR A 74 9.44 -9.76 9.81
CA THR A 74 10.79 -9.81 9.25
C THR A 74 11.07 -8.55 8.42
N LYS A 75 12.34 -8.23 8.22
CA LYS A 75 12.73 -7.22 7.22
C LYS A 75 12.17 -7.61 5.85
N PRO A 76 11.47 -6.72 5.14
CA PRO A 76 10.97 -7.03 3.80
C PRO A 76 12.08 -7.36 2.82
N VAL A 77 11.86 -8.38 1.99
CA VAL A 77 12.77 -8.83 0.95
C VAL A 77 12.21 -8.40 -0.41
N VAL A 78 12.94 -7.53 -1.10
CA VAL A 78 12.56 -7.00 -2.42
C VAL A 78 13.25 -7.81 -3.51
N THR A 79 12.48 -8.30 -4.47
CA THR A 79 12.98 -9.11 -5.60
C THR A 79 12.24 -8.75 -6.88
N GLY A 80 12.74 -9.23 -8.03
CA GLY A 80 12.06 -9.08 -9.31
C GLY A 80 11.76 -7.63 -9.67
N VAL A 81 12.74 -6.74 -9.44
CA VAL A 81 12.61 -5.31 -9.74
C VAL A 81 12.56 -5.12 -11.25
N VAL A 82 11.55 -4.41 -11.75
CA VAL A 82 11.34 -4.18 -13.18
C VAL A 82 11.13 -2.68 -13.43
N ALA A 83 11.83 -2.14 -14.43
CA ALA A 83 11.68 -0.75 -14.82
C ALA A 83 10.26 -0.46 -15.35
N PRO A 84 9.72 0.74 -15.11
CA PRO A 84 8.49 1.16 -15.75
C PRO A 84 8.65 1.22 -17.29
N PRO A 85 7.57 1.03 -18.07
CA PRO A 85 7.59 1.29 -19.51
C PRO A 85 7.94 2.74 -19.84
N GLU A 86 8.27 3.00 -21.11
CA GLU A 86 8.46 4.36 -21.64
C GLU A 86 7.21 5.22 -21.49
N ASP A 87 7.37 6.54 -21.47
CA ASP A 87 6.24 7.47 -21.29
C ASP A 87 5.21 7.32 -22.41
N LEU A 88 3.93 7.27 -22.04
CA LEU A 88 2.83 7.26 -22.99
C LEU A 88 2.30 8.69 -23.17
N TYR A 89 2.32 9.16 -24.41
CA TYR A 89 1.69 10.42 -24.80
C TYR A 89 0.35 10.13 -25.47
N GLN A 90 -0.73 10.64 -24.89
CA GLN A 90 -2.09 10.52 -25.44
C GLN A 90 -2.54 11.89 -25.94
N ASP A 91 -3.00 11.95 -27.19
CA ASP A 91 -3.50 13.20 -27.75
C ASP A 91 -4.83 13.60 -27.12
N ASP A 92 -4.93 14.87 -26.73
CA ASP A 92 -6.12 15.46 -26.13
C ASP A 92 -6.47 16.76 -26.88
N PRO A 93 -7.54 16.75 -27.71
CA PRO A 93 -7.96 17.92 -28.46
C PRO A 93 -8.62 18.99 -27.58
N SER A 94 -8.91 18.71 -26.31
CA SER A 94 -9.42 19.69 -25.35
C SER A 94 -8.33 20.59 -24.77
N LEU A 95 -7.06 20.19 -24.90
CA LEU A 95 -5.91 20.97 -24.45
C LEU A 95 -5.27 21.75 -25.62
N PRO A 96 -4.87 23.02 -25.44
CA PRO A 96 -4.22 23.80 -26.48
C PRO A 96 -2.93 23.13 -26.99
N SER A 97 -2.69 23.23 -28.30
CA SER A 97 -1.45 22.74 -28.92
C SER A 97 -0.20 23.27 -28.21
N GLY A 98 0.77 22.39 -27.96
CA GLY A 98 1.98 22.68 -27.18
C GLY A 98 1.85 22.40 -25.67
N THR A 99 0.65 22.10 -25.17
CA THR A 99 0.46 21.68 -23.77
C THR A 99 0.93 20.24 -23.55
N ILE A 100 1.70 20.00 -22.50
CA ILE A 100 1.98 18.65 -21.98
C ILE A 100 1.53 18.61 -20.52
N LYS A 101 0.63 17.68 -20.18
CA LYS A 101 0.11 17.50 -18.83
C LYS A 101 0.30 16.07 -18.39
N GLN A 102 1.10 15.84 -17.36
CA GLN A 102 1.22 14.53 -16.74
C GLN A 102 -0.04 14.21 -15.94
N ILE A 103 -0.60 13.01 -16.12
CA ILE A 103 -1.78 12.52 -15.40
C ILE A 103 -1.54 11.21 -14.65
N ASP A 104 -0.44 10.52 -14.95
CA ASP A 104 -0.01 9.33 -14.21
C ASP A 104 1.52 9.30 -14.11
N TYR A 105 2.05 8.64 -13.08
CA TYR A 105 3.46 8.68 -12.70
C TYR A 105 4.11 7.30 -12.82
N LYS A 106 5.36 7.27 -13.29
CA LYS A 106 6.14 6.05 -13.38
C LYS A 106 6.36 5.44 -12.00
N ALA A 107 6.15 4.13 -11.88
CA ALA A 107 6.50 3.36 -10.69
C ALA A 107 7.25 2.09 -11.07
N TRP A 108 8.29 1.77 -10.32
CA TRP A 108 9.02 0.51 -10.50
C TRP A 108 8.18 -0.67 -10.04
N GLY A 109 8.18 -1.74 -10.83
CA GLY A 109 7.63 -3.03 -10.42
C GLY A 109 8.58 -3.75 -9.47
N ALA A 110 8.02 -4.57 -8.57
CA ALA A 110 8.78 -5.43 -7.67
C ALA A 110 7.86 -6.46 -6.99
N LYS A 111 8.46 -7.56 -6.52
CA LYS A 111 7.85 -8.47 -5.55
C LYS A 111 8.49 -8.25 -4.20
N VAL A 112 7.65 -8.06 -3.17
CA VAL A 112 8.12 -7.84 -1.80
C VAL A 112 7.49 -8.85 -0.88
N THR A 113 8.31 -9.57 -0.11
CA THR A 113 7.82 -10.54 0.88
C THR A 113 8.29 -10.21 2.28
N PHE A 114 7.48 -10.53 3.27
CA PHE A 114 7.84 -10.50 4.69
C PHE A 114 6.97 -11.49 5.46
N ASN A 115 7.50 -12.00 6.58
CA ASN A 115 6.73 -12.86 7.48
C ASN A 115 6.18 -12.03 8.63
N TYR A 116 4.89 -12.25 8.93
CA TYR A 116 4.25 -11.83 10.17
C TYR A 116 4.22 -13.01 11.13
N VAL A 117 4.92 -12.88 12.24
CA VAL A 117 5.05 -13.91 13.26
C VAL A 117 4.45 -13.42 14.57
N VAL A 118 3.64 -14.24 15.20
CA VAL A 118 3.13 -14.00 16.55
C VAL A 118 3.46 -15.20 17.41
N THR A 119 4.12 -14.93 18.53
CA THR A 119 4.43 -15.95 19.53
C THR A 119 3.64 -15.69 20.82
N ARG A 120 3.34 -16.76 21.56
CA ARG A 120 2.82 -16.71 22.93
C ARG A 120 3.44 -17.86 23.71
N ASP A 121 3.98 -17.60 24.89
CA ASP A 121 4.63 -18.60 25.76
C ASP A 121 5.73 -19.40 25.04
N GLY A 122 6.48 -18.72 24.16
CA GLY A 122 7.56 -19.32 23.37
C GLY A 122 7.08 -20.16 22.17
N GLN A 123 5.78 -20.30 21.95
CA GLN A 123 5.19 -21.02 20.82
C GLN A 123 4.74 -20.06 19.73
N GLU A 124 5.00 -20.41 18.48
CA GLU A 124 4.47 -19.70 17.32
C GLU A 124 2.97 -20.03 17.15
N ILE A 125 2.13 -18.99 17.25
CA ILE A 125 0.67 -19.12 17.09
C ILE A 125 0.19 -18.56 15.75
N ILE A 126 0.99 -17.69 15.11
CA ILE A 126 0.76 -17.21 13.76
C ILE A 126 2.11 -17.12 13.04
N ASN A 127 2.16 -17.64 11.82
CA ASN A 127 3.25 -17.39 10.89
C ASN A 127 2.69 -17.34 9.47
N LYS A 128 2.71 -16.13 8.92
CA LYS A 128 2.12 -15.83 7.62
C LYS A 128 3.11 -15.05 6.79
N THR A 129 3.48 -15.58 5.63
CA THR A 129 4.19 -14.82 4.61
C THR A 129 3.21 -13.97 3.83
N PHE A 130 3.45 -12.66 3.81
CA PHE A 130 2.78 -11.73 2.92
C PHE A 130 3.61 -11.51 1.67
N LEU A 131 2.92 -11.36 0.53
CA LEU A 131 3.48 -11.00 -0.76
C LEU A 131 2.76 -9.75 -1.27
N SER A 132 3.53 -8.72 -1.58
CA SER A 132 3.09 -7.56 -2.34
C SER A 132 3.71 -7.64 -3.73
N ASN A 133 2.87 -7.72 -4.75
CA ASN A 133 3.29 -7.86 -6.15
C ASN A 133 2.94 -6.58 -6.93
N TYR A 134 3.92 -5.70 -7.06
CA TYR A 134 3.77 -4.41 -7.73
C TYR A 134 4.12 -4.54 -9.20
N LYS A 135 3.21 -4.08 -10.07
CA LYS A 135 3.44 -3.96 -11.51
C LYS A 135 4.31 -2.74 -11.80
N PRO A 136 5.21 -2.82 -12.79
CA PRO A 136 5.83 -1.62 -13.34
C PRO A 136 4.73 -0.75 -13.96
N TRP A 137 4.71 0.53 -13.60
CA TRP A 137 3.65 1.46 -13.96
C TRP A 137 4.16 2.54 -14.90
N GLN A 138 3.43 2.78 -15.98
CA GLN A 138 3.80 3.72 -17.03
C GLN A 138 3.34 5.14 -16.64
N ALA A 139 4.16 6.16 -16.88
CA ALA A 139 3.64 7.53 -16.82
C ALA A 139 2.82 7.83 -18.07
N VAL A 140 1.71 8.54 -17.87
CA VAL A 140 0.82 8.98 -18.94
C VAL A 140 0.81 10.50 -18.97
N TYR A 141 1.04 11.04 -20.16
CA TYR A 141 1.03 12.47 -20.47
C TYR A 141 -0.07 12.74 -21.50
N LEU A 142 -0.93 13.71 -21.21
CA LEU A 142 -1.83 14.28 -22.19
C LEU A 142 -1.08 15.33 -23.00
N ARG A 143 -1.10 15.19 -24.32
CA ARG A 143 -0.51 16.11 -25.28
C ARG A 143 -1.63 16.90 -25.98
N GLY A 144 -1.61 18.21 -25.81
CA GLY A 144 -2.61 19.08 -26.42
C GLY A 144 -2.51 19.10 -27.93
N THR A 145 -3.64 18.86 -28.59
CA THR A 145 -3.81 18.94 -30.05
C THR A 145 -4.94 19.88 -30.45
N GLY A 146 -5.54 20.56 -29.48
CA GLY A 146 -6.58 21.57 -29.69
C GLY A 146 -6.04 22.86 -30.29
N PRO A 147 -6.94 23.81 -30.62
CA PRO A 147 -6.56 25.11 -31.19
C PRO A 147 -5.50 25.79 -30.32
N SER A 148 -4.45 26.32 -30.95
CA SER A 148 -3.51 27.20 -30.28
C SER A 148 -4.26 28.45 -29.80
N GLN A 149 -3.97 28.91 -28.58
CA GLN A 149 -4.34 30.27 -28.18
C GLN A 149 -3.53 31.30 -28.96
#